data_AF-A0A3A5T5J7-F1
#
_entry.id   AF-A0A3A5T5J7-F1
#
_cell.length_a   1.000
_cell.length_b   1.000
_cell.length_c   1.000
_cell.angle_alpha   90.00
_cell.angle_beta   90.00
_cell.angle_gamma   90.00
#
_symmetry.space_group_name_H-M   'P 1'
#
loop_
_entity.id
_entity.type
_entity.pdbx_description
1 polymer ?
#
loop_
_entity_poly.entity_id
_entity_poly.type
_entity_poly.pdbx_seq_one_letter_code
_entity_poly.pdbx_strand_id
1 'polypeptide(L)'
;MKKRIATPFLSHEEWTSSIKEDYNYIKKHFKHPERLHIEYSKYFGFHLNMLFRDMRNNFFNNLKTNFKKVPHWMIFLEKLYFKYYNSDAEPFTLYIIHDLMKFSVISNNIESFFYWFEKLKKCSIFTYREYNHCYLSIKFIYHYPINQGIELLGGYSINDLKISQWGKKHLNELFNEVNNTFSARQTPYILDSLINKDNNIKCDSEYSDTNILYYHPEKYANIYSFDLYSNELYYKYVMDLCREAENNLRIKYNMCKIGEGWVEETNLYTKLCSFFPELDIIHHYKAKWLEKQHIDIFIKDINTAIEYQGEQHYKPVERFGGAAALKTNIKRDNIKLHKCLQNKIILIRVYPKYIFDDITTIISRIKDGKHNKYVYDIGELN
;
A
#
# COMPACT_ATOMS: atom_id res chain seq x y z
N MET A 1 5.32 -10.16 -42.41
CA MET A 1 5.74 -8.79 -42.79
C MET A 1 4.54 -8.02 -43.34
N LYS A 2 3.91 -7.14 -42.54
CA LYS A 2 2.94 -6.18 -43.08
C LYS A 2 3.74 -5.05 -43.74
N LYS A 3 3.60 -4.88 -45.07
CA LYS A 3 4.20 -3.75 -45.81
C LYS A 3 3.73 -2.44 -45.16
N ARG A 4 4.66 -1.64 -44.64
CA ARG A 4 4.41 -0.22 -44.35
C ARG A 4 4.00 0.44 -45.67
N ILE A 5 2.73 0.81 -45.78
CA ILE A 5 2.25 1.66 -46.88
C ILE A 5 2.88 3.03 -46.64
N ALA A 6 3.77 3.46 -47.53
CA ALA A 6 4.35 4.80 -47.48
C ALA A 6 3.22 5.82 -47.67
N THR A 7 3.03 6.70 -46.69
CA THR A 7 2.16 7.87 -46.82
C THR A 7 2.72 8.78 -47.92
N PRO A 8 1.90 9.29 -48.85
CA PRO A 8 2.36 10.19 -49.89
C PRO A 8 2.76 11.52 -49.24
N PHE A 9 4.05 11.87 -49.30
CA PHE A 9 4.57 13.13 -48.80
C PHE A 9 3.99 14.29 -49.64
N LEU A 10 3.37 15.27 -48.98
CA LEU A 10 2.96 16.53 -49.60
C LEU A 10 4.19 17.27 -50.15
N SER A 11 4.03 18.05 -51.22
CA SER A 11 5.06 19.04 -51.60
C SER A 11 5.22 20.11 -50.52
N HIS A 12 6.36 20.81 -50.50
CA HIS A 12 6.64 21.84 -49.48
C HIS A 12 5.59 22.97 -49.47
N GLU A 13 5.07 23.35 -50.63
CA GLU A 13 4.02 24.36 -50.76
C GLU A 13 2.65 23.86 -50.27
N GLU A 14 2.25 22.63 -50.65
CA GLU A 14 1.00 22.02 -50.17
C GLU A 14 1.02 21.80 -48.66
N TRP A 15 2.16 21.40 -48.12
CA TRP A 15 2.36 21.24 -46.67
C TRP A 15 2.25 22.58 -45.94
N THR A 16 2.90 23.63 -46.46
CA THR A 16 2.84 24.98 -45.88
C THR A 16 1.44 25.59 -45.96
N SER A 17 0.71 25.37 -47.06
CA SER A 17 -0.69 25.81 -47.20
C SER A 17 -1.60 25.10 -46.21
N SER A 18 -1.48 23.77 -46.11
CA SER A 18 -2.27 22.96 -45.17
C SER A 18 -2.05 23.38 -43.71
N ILE A 19 -0.81 23.69 -43.30
CA ILE A 19 -0.52 24.21 -41.97
C ILE A 19 -1.20 25.57 -41.72
N LYS A 20 -1.16 26.48 -42.70
CA LYS A 20 -1.79 27.81 -42.57
C LYS A 20 -3.31 27.71 -42.47
N GLU A 21 -3.92 26.81 -43.22
CA GLU A 21 -5.36 26.52 -43.16
C GLU A 21 -5.76 25.97 -41.79
N ASP A 22 -5.03 24.96 -41.29
CA ASP A 22 -5.23 24.40 -39.96
C ASP A 22 -5.04 25.48 -38.87
N TYR A 23 -4.04 26.35 -39.01
CA TYR A 23 -3.81 27.49 -38.10
C TYR A 23 -5.00 28.44 -38.05
N ASN A 24 -5.52 28.84 -39.21
CA ASN A 24 -6.66 29.75 -39.31
C ASN A 24 -7.94 29.11 -38.77
N TYR A 25 -8.14 27.82 -39.04
CA TYR A 25 -9.26 27.04 -38.53
C TYR A 25 -9.24 26.97 -37.00
N ILE A 26 -8.07 26.73 -36.39
CA ILE A 26 -7.92 26.68 -34.93
C ILE A 26 -8.12 28.06 -34.31
N LYS A 27 -7.52 29.10 -34.90
CA LYS A 27 -7.69 30.49 -34.43
C LYS A 27 -9.15 30.93 -34.45
N LYS A 28 -9.93 30.53 -35.47
CA LYS A 28 -11.37 30.82 -35.58
C LYS A 28 -12.19 30.18 -34.44
N HIS A 29 -11.79 28.99 -33.99
CA HIS A 29 -12.52 28.23 -32.98
C HIS A 29 -11.88 28.28 -31.58
N PHE A 30 -10.89 29.15 -31.36
CA PHE A 30 -10.21 29.28 -30.07
C PHE A 30 -11.17 29.57 -28.89
N LYS A 31 -12.24 30.34 -29.13
CA LYS A 31 -13.28 30.62 -28.11
C LYS A 31 -14.33 29.51 -27.97
N HIS A 32 -14.39 28.62 -28.96
CA HIS A 32 -15.41 27.56 -29.10
C HIS A 32 -14.76 26.23 -29.54
N PRO A 33 -13.82 25.66 -28.75
CA PRO A 33 -13.08 24.45 -29.13
C PRO A 33 -13.97 23.23 -29.33
N GLU A 34 -15.18 23.22 -28.76
CA GLU A 34 -16.18 22.19 -29.04
C GLU A 34 -16.49 22.04 -30.54
N ARG A 35 -16.26 23.08 -31.34
CA ARG A 35 -16.48 23.13 -32.79
C ARG A 35 -15.28 22.68 -33.65
N LEU A 36 -14.15 22.25 -33.04
CA LEU A 36 -12.95 21.82 -33.76
C LEU A 36 -13.01 20.35 -34.19
N HIS A 37 -13.03 20.04 -35.49
CA HIS A 37 -13.11 18.65 -35.96
C HIS A 37 -11.73 18.11 -36.40
N ILE A 38 -11.33 16.91 -35.95
CA ILE A 38 -10.02 16.29 -36.31
C ILE A 38 -9.94 15.92 -37.79
N GLU A 39 -11.08 15.63 -38.42
CA GLU A 39 -11.15 15.17 -39.81
C GLU A 39 -10.85 16.27 -40.84
N TYR A 40 -10.54 17.51 -40.40
CA TYR A 40 -10.33 18.64 -41.27
C TYR A 40 -9.13 18.46 -42.21
N SER A 41 -8.09 17.73 -41.79
CA SER A 41 -6.98 17.36 -42.68
C SER A 41 -6.36 16.00 -42.31
N LYS A 42 -5.81 15.29 -43.31
CA LYS A 42 -5.08 14.01 -43.11
C LYS A 42 -3.87 14.15 -42.16
N TYR A 43 -3.37 15.36 -41.98
CA TYR A 43 -2.21 15.70 -41.16
C TYR A 43 -2.59 16.54 -39.93
N PHE A 44 -3.89 16.68 -39.64
CA PHE A 44 -4.40 17.60 -38.62
C PHE A 44 -3.75 17.37 -37.27
N GLY A 45 -3.60 16.11 -36.82
CA GLY A 45 -2.92 15.80 -35.56
C GLY A 45 -1.45 16.23 -35.50
N PHE A 46 -0.72 16.13 -36.62
CA PHE A 46 0.67 16.56 -36.71
C PHE A 46 0.79 18.10 -36.73
N HIS A 47 -0.04 18.78 -37.52
CA HIS A 47 -0.09 20.24 -37.56
C HIS A 47 -0.58 20.83 -36.23
N LEU A 48 -1.52 20.17 -35.56
CA LEU A 48 -1.97 20.50 -34.22
C LEU A 48 -0.80 20.46 -33.24
N ASN A 49 0.03 19.41 -33.26
CA ASN A 49 1.22 19.31 -32.40
C ASN A 49 2.23 20.44 -32.67
N MET A 50 2.56 20.72 -33.94
CA MET A 50 3.44 21.84 -34.30
C MET A 50 2.88 23.19 -33.84
N LEU A 51 1.59 23.40 -34.06
CA LEU A 51 0.87 24.61 -33.66
C LEU A 51 0.88 24.77 -32.14
N PHE A 52 0.61 23.70 -31.39
CA PHE A 52 0.72 23.71 -29.93
C PHE A 52 2.14 24.01 -29.50
N ARG A 53 3.17 23.48 -30.16
CA ARG A 53 4.57 23.80 -29.86
C ARG A 53 4.87 25.29 -30.05
N ASP A 54 4.44 25.88 -31.16
CA ASP A 54 4.68 27.29 -31.48
C ASP A 54 3.85 28.24 -30.59
N MET A 55 2.60 27.89 -30.33
CA MET A 55 1.72 28.59 -29.40
C MET A 55 2.24 28.49 -27.98
N ARG A 56 2.72 27.33 -27.55
CA ARG A 56 3.36 27.07 -26.25
C ARG A 56 4.59 27.96 -26.09
N ASN A 57 5.50 27.97 -27.06
CA ASN A 57 6.70 28.82 -27.01
C ASN A 57 6.33 30.30 -26.91
N ASN A 58 5.39 30.78 -27.73
CA ASN A 58 4.93 32.17 -27.67
C ASN A 58 4.17 32.49 -26.38
N PHE A 59 3.39 31.55 -25.83
CA PHE A 59 2.58 31.76 -24.65
C PHE A 59 3.42 31.73 -23.36
N PHE A 60 4.28 30.72 -23.19
CA PHE A 60 5.17 30.63 -22.02
C PHE A 60 6.23 31.74 -21.99
N ASN A 61 6.68 32.23 -23.16
CA ASN A 61 7.58 33.39 -23.20
C ASN A 61 6.87 34.71 -22.83
N ASN A 62 5.57 34.84 -23.12
CA ASN A 62 4.77 36.04 -22.81
C ASN A 62 3.96 35.94 -21.50
N LEU A 63 3.98 34.79 -20.82
CA LEU A 63 3.25 34.55 -19.56
C LEU A 63 3.70 35.48 -18.43
N LYS A 64 4.95 35.94 -18.44
CA LYS A 64 5.46 36.93 -17.48
C LYS A 64 4.82 38.32 -17.62
N THR A 65 4.17 38.63 -18.75
CA THR A 65 3.71 40.00 -19.07
C THR A 65 2.21 40.14 -19.32
N ASN A 66 1.43 39.05 -19.50
CA ASN A 66 0.01 39.17 -19.88
C ASN A 66 -0.94 38.12 -19.27
N PHE A 67 -1.06 38.13 -17.94
CA PHE A 67 -1.91 37.21 -17.15
C PHE A 67 -3.40 37.16 -17.56
N LYS A 68 -3.94 38.23 -18.18
CA LYS A 68 -5.37 38.30 -18.58
C LYS A 68 -5.79 37.27 -19.63
N LYS A 69 -4.85 36.70 -20.39
CA LYS A 69 -5.15 35.70 -21.44
C LYS A 69 -5.06 34.26 -20.95
N VAL A 70 -4.51 34.03 -19.76
CA VAL A 70 -4.25 32.68 -19.21
C VAL A 70 -5.51 31.84 -19.01
N PRO A 71 -6.61 32.36 -18.44
CA PRO A 71 -7.82 31.57 -18.22
C PRO A 71 -8.43 31.03 -19.53
N HIS A 72 -8.39 31.82 -20.61
CA HIS A 72 -8.94 31.38 -21.90
C HIS A 72 -8.16 30.21 -22.51
N TRP A 73 -6.84 30.20 -22.36
CA TRP A 73 -5.99 29.10 -22.83
C TRP A 73 -6.22 27.81 -22.05
N MET A 74 -6.37 27.92 -20.72
CA MET A 74 -6.67 26.76 -19.88
C MET A 74 -8.02 26.14 -20.25
N ILE A 75 -9.07 26.96 -20.36
CA ILE A 75 -10.42 26.50 -20.77
C ILE A 75 -10.37 25.85 -22.15
N PHE A 76 -9.58 26.42 -23.08
CA PHE A 76 -9.41 25.87 -24.42
C PHE A 76 -8.78 24.48 -24.39
N LEU A 77 -7.65 24.33 -23.70
CA LEU A 77 -6.95 23.05 -23.56
C LEU A 77 -7.80 21.99 -22.86
N GLU A 78 -8.49 22.36 -21.78
CA GLU A 78 -9.38 21.47 -21.05
C GLU A 78 -10.50 20.93 -21.95
N LYS A 79 -11.16 21.79 -22.71
CA LYS A 79 -12.21 21.38 -23.65
C LYS A 79 -11.66 20.46 -24.75
N LEU A 80 -10.45 20.71 -25.25
CA LEU A 80 -9.79 19.84 -26.22
C LEU A 80 -9.46 18.47 -25.64
N TYR A 81 -8.95 18.42 -24.41
CA TYR A 81 -8.71 17.17 -23.70
C TYR A 81 -9.99 16.33 -23.64
N PHE A 82 -11.10 16.90 -23.16
CA PHE A 82 -12.36 16.16 -23.05
C PHE A 82 -12.91 15.69 -24.38
N LYS A 83 -12.70 16.46 -25.45
CA LYS A 83 -13.11 16.08 -26.80
C LYS A 83 -12.36 14.85 -27.32
N TYR A 84 -11.08 14.74 -27.00
CA TYR A 84 -10.19 13.73 -27.60
C TYR A 84 -9.79 12.58 -26.68
N TYR A 85 -10.14 12.68 -25.40
CA TYR A 85 -9.77 11.71 -24.37
C TYR A 85 -10.17 10.25 -24.69
N ASN A 86 -11.24 10.02 -25.45
CA ASN A 86 -11.70 8.69 -25.86
C ASN A 86 -11.68 8.49 -27.38
N SER A 87 -10.79 9.19 -28.10
CA SER A 87 -10.69 9.12 -29.56
C SER A 87 -9.35 8.51 -29.99
N ASP A 88 -9.19 8.20 -31.28
CA ASP A 88 -7.89 7.78 -31.85
C ASP A 88 -6.78 8.84 -31.67
N ALA A 89 -7.15 10.06 -31.27
CA ALA A 89 -6.22 11.10 -30.85
C ALA A 89 -5.89 11.06 -29.34
N GLU A 90 -6.14 9.95 -28.63
CA GLU A 90 -5.72 9.75 -27.23
C GLU A 90 -4.24 10.09 -26.99
N PRO A 91 -3.27 9.72 -27.85
CA PRO A 91 -1.86 10.10 -27.67
C PRO A 91 -1.64 11.62 -27.60
N PHE A 92 -2.53 12.41 -28.21
CA PHE A 92 -2.48 13.87 -28.21
C PHE A 92 -2.91 14.47 -26.85
N THR A 93 -3.74 13.75 -26.08
CA THR A 93 -4.24 14.21 -24.77
C THR A 93 -3.12 14.35 -23.73
N LEU A 94 -2.02 13.61 -23.91
CA LEU A 94 -0.83 13.67 -23.06
C LEU A 94 -0.16 15.04 -23.09
N TYR A 95 0.01 15.61 -24.28
CA TYR A 95 0.60 16.93 -24.44
C TYR A 95 -0.26 18.02 -23.82
N ILE A 96 -1.58 17.83 -23.86
CA ILE A 96 -2.54 18.74 -23.24
C ILE A 96 -2.46 18.65 -21.71
N ILE A 97 -2.48 17.44 -21.14
CA ILE A 97 -2.32 17.22 -19.69
C ILE A 97 -1.03 17.87 -19.19
N HIS A 98 0.07 17.62 -19.91
CA HIS A 98 1.38 18.23 -19.63
C HIS A 98 1.32 19.76 -19.54
N ASP A 99 0.71 20.42 -20.54
CA ASP A 99 0.64 21.89 -20.55
C ASP A 99 -0.23 22.42 -19.42
N LEU A 100 -1.34 21.75 -19.13
CA LEU A 100 -2.25 22.08 -18.04
C LEU A 100 -1.57 21.93 -16.66
N MET A 101 -0.76 20.89 -16.47
CA MET A 101 0.07 20.73 -15.27
C MET A 101 1.08 21.87 -15.13
N LYS A 102 1.79 22.22 -16.21
CA LYS A 102 2.76 23.32 -16.21
C LYS A 102 2.10 24.67 -15.90
N PHE A 103 0.89 24.93 -16.42
CA PHE A 103 0.12 26.12 -16.06
C PHE A 103 -0.30 26.12 -14.59
N SER A 104 -0.70 24.96 -14.08
CA SER A 104 -1.08 24.80 -12.68
C SER A 104 0.06 25.20 -11.74
N VAL A 105 1.30 24.80 -12.05
CA VAL A 105 2.49 25.23 -11.29
C VAL A 105 2.73 26.73 -11.40
N ILE A 106 2.76 27.30 -12.62
CA ILE A 106 3.03 28.74 -12.83
C ILE A 106 1.98 29.64 -12.15
N SER A 107 0.73 29.19 -12.12
CA SER A 107 -0.38 29.90 -11.48
C SER A 107 -0.51 29.63 -9.98
N ASN A 108 0.41 28.83 -9.41
CA ASN A 108 0.39 28.40 -8.02
C ASN A 108 -0.93 27.69 -7.61
N ASN A 109 -1.53 26.95 -8.55
CA ASN A 109 -2.75 26.18 -8.36
C ASN A 109 -2.44 24.68 -8.31
N ILE A 110 -2.00 24.21 -7.14
CA ILE A 110 -1.58 22.82 -6.92
C ILE A 110 -2.74 21.82 -7.01
N GLU A 111 -3.96 22.21 -6.65
CA GLU A 111 -5.14 21.35 -6.82
C GLU A 111 -5.39 21.01 -8.30
N SER A 112 -5.28 22.01 -9.18
CA SER A 112 -5.38 21.79 -10.62
C SER A 112 -4.25 20.90 -11.11
N PHE A 113 -3.03 21.04 -10.56
CA PHE A 113 -1.93 20.15 -10.91
C PHE A 113 -2.28 18.69 -10.61
N PHE A 114 -2.74 18.38 -9.39
CA PHE A 114 -3.11 17.01 -9.02
C PHE A 114 -4.32 16.49 -9.81
N TYR A 115 -5.29 17.34 -10.13
CA TYR A 115 -6.41 16.99 -11.01
C TYR A 115 -5.92 16.48 -12.38
N TRP A 116 -4.97 17.19 -12.98
CA TRP A 116 -4.41 16.82 -14.28
C TRP A 116 -3.45 15.63 -14.17
N PHE A 117 -2.68 15.54 -13.10
CA PHE A 117 -1.82 14.40 -12.82
C PHE A 117 -2.61 13.09 -12.72
N GLU A 118 -3.78 13.08 -12.06
CA GLU A 118 -4.67 11.92 -11.98
C GLU A 118 -5.18 11.44 -13.35
N LYS A 119 -5.22 12.33 -14.36
CA LYS A 119 -5.57 11.91 -15.73
C LYS A 119 -4.47 11.06 -16.37
N LEU A 120 -3.19 11.27 -16.00
CA LEU A 120 -2.07 10.46 -16.50
C LEU A 120 -2.20 9.00 -16.12
N LYS A 121 -2.82 8.69 -14.96
CA LYS A 121 -3.07 7.31 -14.52
C LYS A 121 -3.82 6.48 -15.56
N LYS A 122 -4.68 7.12 -16.34
CA LYS A 122 -5.52 6.45 -17.35
C LYS A 122 -4.79 6.22 -18.68
N CYS A 123 -3.68 6.91 -18.92
CA CYS A 123 -2.95 6.85 -20.18
C CYS A 123 -1.94 5.69 -20.25
N SER A 124 -1.86 4.84 -19.23
CA SER A 124 -0.99 3.65 -19.17
C SER A 124 0.51 3.91 -19.46
N ILE A 125 0.99 5.15 -19.24
CA ILE A 125 2.39 5.52 -19.45
C ILE A 125 3.27 5.05 -18.31
N PHE A 126 2.74 5.14 -17.09
CA PHE A 126 3.42 4.76 -15.87
C PHE A 126 3.01 3.36 -15.45
N THR A 127 3.97 2.58 -14.96
CA THR A 127 3.63 1.48 -14.06
C THR A 127 2.94 2.05 -12.82
N TYR A 128 2.13 1.21 -12.15
CA TYR A 128 1.48 1.61 -10.90
C TYR A 128 2.48 2.14 -9.87
N ARG A 129 3.67 1.54 -9.79
CA ARG A 129 4.73 1.95 -8.87
C ARG A 129 5.30 3.33 -9.21
N GLU A 130 5.63 3.57 -10.47
CA GLU A 130 6.16 4.87 -10.93
C GLU A 130 5.14 5.99 -10.70
N TYR A 131 3.87 5.73 -11.00
CA TYR A 131 2.80 6.71 -10.77
C TYR A 131 2.71 7.11 -9.30
N ASN A 132 2.66 6.13 -8.39
CA ASN A 132 2.53 6.40 -6.95
C ASN A 132 3.79 7.07 -6.38
N HIS A 133 4.97 6.73 -6.90
CA HIS A 133 6.22 7.38 -6.52
C HIS A 133 6.16 8.88 -6.84
N CYS A 134 5.93 9.21 -8.11
CA CYS A 134 5.81 10.61 -8.55
C CYS A 134 4.69 11.34 -7.79
N TYR A 135 3.52 10.72 -7.65
CA TYR A 135 2.37 11.31 -6.97
C TYR A 135 2.69 11.71 -5.53
N LEU A 136 3.26 10.76 -4.76
CA LEU A 136 3.62 11.01 -3.37
C LEU A 136 4.75 12.04 -3.28
N SER A 137 5.84 11.87 -4.04
CA SER A 137 6.97 12.81 -4.02
C SER A 137 6.53 14.26 -4.25
N ILE A 138 5.60 14.49 -5.18
CA ILE A 138 5.03 15.82 -5.43
C ILE A 138 4.21 16.31 -4.24
N LYS A 139 3.38 15.45 -3.62
CA LYS A 139 2.62 15.82 -2.42
C LYS A 139 3.53 16.28 -1.28
N PHE A 140 4.59 15.53 -1.03
CA PHE A 140 5.60 15.89 -0.05
C PHE A 140 6.17 17.28 -0.33
N ILE A 141 6.71 17.50 -1.53
CA ILE A 141 7.42 18.73 -1.89
C ILE A 141 6.54 19.97 -1.79
N TYR A 142 5.26 19.86 -2.17
CA TYR A 142 4.32 20.98 -2.09
C TYR A 142 3.58 21.05 -0.75
N HIS A 143 3.97 20.25 0.25
CA HIS A 143 3.26 20.11 1.53
C HIS A 143 1.76 19.86 1.34
N TYR A 144 1.40 19.12 0.30
CA TYR A 144 0.02 18.76 -0.01
C TYR A 144 -0.41 17.57 0.85
N PRO A 145 -1.62 17.60 1.44
CA PRO A 145 -2.04 16.59 2.41
C PRO A 145 -2.11 15.17 1.84
N ILE A 146 -1.71 14.21 2.66
CA ILE A 146 -1.99 12.78 2.48
C ILE A 146 -3.37 12.53 3.09
N ASN A 147 -4.34 12.12 2.27
CA ASN A 147 -5.73 12.01 2.70
C ASN A 147 -6.01 10.63 3.31
N GLN A 148 -5.36 9.59 2.80
CA GLN A 148 -5.51 8.21 3.27
C GLN A 148 -4.14 7.58 3.52
N GLY A 149 -4.02 6.83 4.61
CA GLY A 149 -2.79 6.12 4.97
C GLY A 149 -2.36 5.12 3.91
N ILE A 150 -3.32 4.51 3.20
CA ILE A 150 -3.03 3.56 2.11
C ILE A 150 -2.30 4.20 0.92
N GLU A 151 -2.37 5.52 0.74
CA GLU A 151 -1.61 6.22 -0.31
C GLU A 151 -0.11 5.98 -0.12
N LEU A 152 0.35 5.91 1.13
CA LEU A 152 1.75 5.66 1.47
C LEU A 152 2.22 4.24 1.14
N LEU A 153 1.31 3.33 0.77
CA LEU A 153 1.66 1.95 0.40
C LEU A 153 1.85 1.78 -1.10
N GLY A 154 1.46 2.76 -1.92
CA GLY A 154 1.32 2.62 -3.38
C GLY A 154 2.58 2.18 -4.15
N GLY A 155 3.76 2.30 -3.54
CA GLY A 155 5.04 1.90 -4.12
C GLY A 155 5.48 0.48 -3.87
N TYR A 156 4.86 -0.19 -2.90
CA TYR A 156 5.31 -1.47 -2.38
C TYR A 156 4.40 -2.59 -2.87
N SER A 157 5.00 -3.71 -3.28
CA SER A 157 4.24 -4.94 -3.40
C SER A 157 3.73 -5.35 -2.02
N ILE A 158 2.58 -6.02 -1.97
CA ILE A 158 2.08 -6.62 -0.73
C ILE A 158 3.10 -7.61 -0.12
N ASN A 159 3.99 -8.15 -0.95
CA ASN A 159 5.07 -9.02 -0.52
C ASN A 159 6.25 -8.28 0.10
N ASP A 160 6.44 -7.00 -0.22
CA ASP A 160 7.51 -6.16 0.32
C ASP A 160 7.11 -5.56 1.67
N LEU A 161 5.81 -5.45 1.94
CA LEU A 161 5.28 -4.96 3.22
C LEU A 161 5.51 -5.99 4.35
N LYS A 162 5.80 -5.50 5.57
CA LYS A 162 5.94 -6.31 6.80
C LYS A 162 4.58 -6.81 7.34
N ILE A 163 3.79 -7.42 6.48
CA ILE A 163 2.46 -7.99 6.78
C ILE A 163 2.59 -9.52 6.89
N SER A 164 1.99 -10.14 7.92
CA SER A 164 2.03 -11.60 8.08
C SER A 164 1.15 -12.31 7.04
N GLN A 165 1.29 -13.63 6.92
CA GLN A 165 0.40 -14.44 6.06
C GLN A 165 -1.08 -14.32 6.47
N TRP A 166 -1.35 -14.09 7.76
CA TRP A 166 -2.70 -13.86 8.24
C TRP A 166 -3.23 -12.50 7.76
N GLY A 167 -2.44 -11.42 7.88
CA GLY A 167 -2.81 -10.11 7.38
C GLY A 167 -3.04 -10.10 5.86
N LYS A 168 -2.25 -10.87 5.10
CA LYS A 168 -2.44 -11.06 3.64
C LYS A 168 -3.76 -11.75 3.28
N LYS A 169 -4.38 -12.51 4.19
CA LYS A 169 -5.72 -13.08 4.00
C LYS A 169 -6.86 -12.10 4.32
N HIS A 170 -6.57 -11.01 5.03
CA HIS A 170 -7.55 -10.03 5.50
C HIS A 170 -7.25 -8.61 4.97
N LEU A 171 -6.81 -8.50 3.70
CA LEU A 171 -6.29 -7.25 3.14
C LEU A 171 -7.26 -6.07 3.19
N ASN A 172 -8.55 -6.30 2.91
CA ASN A 172 -9.54 -5.22 2.90
C ASN A 172 -9.68 -4.59 4.28
N GLU A 173 -9.79 -5.42 5.32
CA GLU A 173 -9.87 -4.95 6.70
C GLU A 173 -8.56 -4.34 7.18
N LEU A 174 -7.42 -4.92 6.76
CA LEU A 174 -6.10 -4.39 7.06
C LEU A 174 -5.91 -2.99 6.46
N PHE A 175 -6.33 -2.76 5.21
CA PHE A 175 -6.22 -1.46 4.56
C PHE A 175 -7.12 -0.40 5.21
N ASN A 176 -8.31 -0.79 5.67
CA ASN A 176 -9.14 0.07 6.51
C ASN A 176 -8.43 0.40 7.82
N GLU A 177 -7.79 -0.60 8.45
CA GLU A 177 -7.04 -0.38 9.69
C GLU A 177 -5.79 0.46 9.50
N VAL A 178 -5.13 0.39 8.34
CA VAL A 178 -4.02 1.27 7.96
C VAL A 178 -4.49 2.72 7.93
N ASN A 179 -5.64 3.00 7.33
CA ASN A 179 -6.21 4.35 7.31
C ASN A 179 -6.54 4.84 8.73
N ASN A 180 -7.18 4.01 9.56
CA ASN A 180 -7.48 4.35 10.95
C ASN A 180 -6.22 4.65 11.76
N THR A 181 -5.20 3.79 11.62
CA THR A 181 -3.91 3.92 12.32
C THR A 181 -3.17 5.18 11.86
N PHE A 182 -3.20 5.47 10.56
CA PHE A 182 -2.61 6.69 10.00
C PHE A 182 -3.27 7.96 10.55
N SER A 183 -4.60 7.99 10.61
CA SER A 183 -5.35 9.12 11.18
C SER A 183 -5.08 9.31 12.67
N ALA A 184 -4.97 8.21 13.43
CA ALA A 184 -4.66 8.24 14.87
C ALA A 184 -3.25 8.79 15.18
N ARG A 185 -2.28 8.53 14.30
CA ARG A 185 -0.88 8.97 14.48
C ARG A 185 -0.65 10.48 14.33
N GLN A 186 -1.64 11.27 13.91
CA GLN A 186 -1.49 12.73 13.65
C GLN A 186 -0.28 13.04 12.74
N THR A 187 -0.16 12.29 11.64
CA THR A 187 1.11 12.17 10.88
C THR A 187 1.43 13.18 9.75
N PRO A 188 0.87 14.41 9.65
CA PRO A 188 1.45 15.40 8.73
C PRO A 188 2.93 15.71 9.07
N TYR A 189 3.28 15.80 10.36
CA TYR A 189 4.57 16.34 10.82
C TYR A 189 5.81 15.45 10.65
N ILE A 190 5.68 14.12 10.75
CA ILE A 190 6.85 13.22 10.62
C ILE A 190 7.34 13.21 9.16
N LEU A 191 6.42 13.27 8.22
CA LEU A 191 6.68 13.26 6.79
C LEU A 191 7.30 14.59 6.32
N ASP A 192 6.83 15.73 6.84
CA ASP A 192 7.47 17.04 6.63
C ASP A 192 8.91 17.10 7.19
N SER A 193 9.22 16.32 8.24
CA SER A 193 10.58 16.22 8.78
C SER A 193 11.55 15.47 7.85
N LEU A 194 11.04 14.60 6.97
CA LEU A 194 11.83 13.87 5.98
C LEU A 194 12.43 14.83 4.94
N ILE A 195 11.64 15.82 4.53
CA ILE A 195 12.01 16.81 3.51
C ILE A 195 13.06 17.78 4.07
N ASN A 196 12.92 18.18 5.34
CA ASN A 196 13.78 19.18 5.97
C ASN A 196 15.16 18.65 6.40
N LYS A 197 15.34 17.33 6.58
CA LYS A 197 16.62 16.73 7.00
C LYS A 197 17.60 16.50 5.84
N ASP A 198 17.10 16.26 4.63
CA ASP A 198 17.91 16.03 3.44
C ASP A 198 18.05 17.29 2.57
N ASN A 199 18.48 18.41 3.17
CA ASN A 199 18.82 19.65 2.43
C ASN A 199 20.05 19.50 1.50
N ASN A 200 20.59 18.27 1.35
CA ASN A 200 21.67 17.91 0.44
C ASN A 200 21.19 16.94 -0.65
N ILE A 201 20.00 17.14 -1.22
CA ILE A 201 19.64 16.51 -2.50
C ILE A 201 20.56 17.12 -3.58
N LYS A 202 21.74 16.52 -3.76
CA LYS A 202 22.65 16.83 -4.86
C LYS A 202 22.23 16.05 -6.10
N CYS A 203 22.08 16.81 -7.17
CA CYS A 203 21.68 16.37 -8.51
C CYS A 203 22.93 15.99 -9.31
N ASP A 204 23.03 14.72 -9.72
CA ASP A 204 23.79 14.35 -10.90
C ASP A 204 22.77 13.84 -11.92
N SER A 205 22.55 14.61 -12.99
CA SER A 205 21.81 14.10 -14.15
C SER A 205 22.63 14.30 -15.42
N GLU A 206 23.56 13.40 -15.64
CA GLU A 206 23.98 13.06 -17.01
C GLU A 206 22.88 12.20 -17.67
N TYR A 207 21.72 12.79 -17.94
CA TYR A 207 20.71 12.13 -18.78
C TYR A 207 20.28 13.06 -19.91
N SER A 208 20.85 12.77 -21.08
CA SER A 208 20.75 13.52 -22.32
C SER A 208 19.31 13.84 -22.74
N ASP A 209 19.11 15.09 -23.16
CA ASP A 209 17.88 15.74 -23.63
C ASP A 209 17.19 15.15 -24.88
N THR A 210 17.43 13.87 -25.21
CA THR A 210 16.93 13.29 -26.45
C THR A 210 15.99 12.12 -26.16
N ASN A 211 14.69 12.37 -26.38
CA ASN A 211 13.58 11.42 -26.55
C ASN A 211 12.85 10.84 -25.33
N ILE A 212 13.16 11.26 -24.09
CA ILE A 212 12.45 10.82 -22.87
C ILE A 212 11.87 12.04 -22.11
N LEU A 213 11.06 12.85 -22.82
CA LEU A 213 10.22 13.89 -22.22
C LEU A 213 8.91 13.33 -21.62
N TYR A 214 8.66 12.02 -21.78
CA TYR A 214 7.38 11.37 -21.47
C TYR A 214 7.25 10.85 -20.02
N TYR A 215 8.35 10.78 -19.26
CA TYR A 215 8.39 9.99 -18.01
C TYR A 215 8.67 10.79 -16.73
N HIS A 216 8.83 12.12 -16.80
CA HIS A 216 9.33 12.91 -15.67
C HIS A 216 8.51 14.17 -15.35
N PRO A 217 7.25 14.03 -14.90
CA PRO A 217 6.40 15.16 -14.49
C PRO A 217 7.02 16.05 -13.39
N GLU A 218 7.96 15.50 -12.61
CA GLU A 218 8.78 16.22 -11.63
C GLU A 218 9.60 17.37 -12.23
N LYS A 219 10.03 17.29 -13.50
CA LYS A 219 10.80 18.37 -14.15
C LYS A 219 10.02 19.70 -14.24
N TYR A 220 8.69 19.66 -14.34
CA TYR A 220 7.85 20.87 -14.47
C TYR A 220 7.65 21.62 -13.17
N ALA A 221 7.82 20.93 -12.06
CA ALA A 221 7.70 21.47 -10.73
C ALA A 221 9.06 21.99 -10.19
N ASN A 222 10.12 22.03 -11.03
CA ASN A 222 11.53 22.16 -10.61
C ASN A 222 11.91 21.07 -9.58
N ILE A 223 11.28 19.90 -9.66
CA ILE A 223 11.51 18.81 -8.74
C ILE A 223 12.60 17.93 -9.34
N TYR A 224 13.81 18.09 -8.82
CA TYR A 224 14.93 17.20 -9.10
C TYR A 224 14.89 16.05 -8.08
N SER A 225 14.59 14.84 -8.57
CA SER A 225 14.80 13.52 -7.97
C SER A 225 14.73 13.41 -6.43
N PHE A 226 13.53 13.48 -5.85
CA PHE A 226 13.28 12.92 -4.51
C PHE A 226 12.84 11.46 -4.66
N ASP A 227 13.78 10.52 -4.49
CA ASP A 227 13.44 9.10 -4.47
C ASP A 227 12.89 8.68 -3.10
N LEU A 228 11.59 8.91 -2.92
CA LEU A 228 10.84 8.59 -1.70
C LEU A 228 10.98 7.13 -1.27
N TYR A 229 10.99 6.17 -2.21
CA TYR A 229 10.98 4.74 -1.88
C TYR A 229 12.36 4.22 -1.49
N SER A 230 13.42 4.92 -1.86
CA SER A 230 14.77 4.64 -1.38
C SER A 230 15.08 5.32 -0.02
N ASN A 231 14.21 6.21 0.46
CA ASN A 231 14.38 6.87 1.75
C ASN A 231 14.11 5.91 2.93
N GLU A 232 15.13 5.65 3.76
CA GLU A 232 15.04 4.69 4.88
C GLU A 232 13.99 5.08 5.93
N LEU A 233 13.83 6.37 6.21
CA LEU A 233 12.88 6.85 7.20
C LEU A 233 11.44 6.68 6.70
N TYR A 234 11.19 6.96 5.42
CA TYR A 234 9.90 6.68 4.79
C TYR A 234 9.59 5.18 4.81
N TYR A 235 10.54 4.35 4.39
CA TYR A 235 10.41 2.90 4.43
C TYR A 235 10.07 2.40 5.84
N LYS A 236 10.84 2.85 6.85
CA LYS A 236 10.59 2.51 8.25
C LYS A 236 9.19 2.92 8.69
N TYR A 237 8.77 4.13 8.35
CA TYR A 237 7.45 4.64 8.70
C TYR A 237 6.33 3.77 8.12
N VAL A 238 6.40 3.45 6.83
CA VAL A 238 5.43 2.59 6.14
C VAL A 238 5.36 1.21 6.78
N MET A 239 6.52 0.60 7.07
CA MET A 239 6.58 -0.71 7.70
C MET A 239 6.01 -0.72 9.11
N ASP A 240 6.31 0.31 9.90
CA ASP A 240 5.78 0.46 11.26
C ASP A 240 4.27 0.73 11.22
N LEU A 241 3.76 1.47 10.22
CA LEU A 241 2.33 1.69 10.00
C LEU A 241 1.59 0.37 9.70
N CYS A 242 2.10 -0.42 8.75
CA CYS A 242 1.51 -1.73 8.42
C CYS A 242 1.52 -2.69 9.61
N ARG A 243 2.64 -2.74 10.37
CA ARG A 243 2.76 -3.61 11.54
C ARG A 243 1.75 -3.25 12.63
N GLU A 244 1.60 -1.96 12.91
CA GLU A 244 0.66 -1.48 13.92
C GLU A 244 -0.79 -1.73 13.49
N ALA A 245 -1.13 -1.42 12.24
CA ALA A 245 -2.46 -1.70 11.70
C ALA A 245 -2.81 -3.19 11.76
N GLU A 246 -1.88 -4.08 11.40
CA GLU A 246 -2.12 -5.52 11.51
C GLU A 246 -2.29 -5.95 12.97
N ASN A 247 -1.51 -5.41 13.90
CA ASN A 247 -1.66 -5.70 15.33
C ASN A 247 -3.01 -5.24 15.89
N ASN A 248 -3.47 -4.05 15.49
CA ASN A 248 -4.78 -3.53 15.89
C ASN A 248 -5.89 -4.43 15.36
N LEU A 249 -5.79 -4.88 14.11
CA LEU A 249 -6.73 -5.83 13.52
C LEU A 249 -6.69 -7.18 14.27
N ARG A 250 -5.52 -7.72 14.55
CA ARG A 250 -5.36 -8.98 15.30
C ARG A 250 -6.03 -8.95 16.66
N ILE A 251 -5.93 -7.84 17.40
CA ILE A 251 -6.61 -7.67 18.70
C ILE A 251 -8.14 -7.72 18.53
N LYS A 252 -8.68 -7.11 17.47
CA LYS A 252 -10.12 -7.19 17.16
C LYS A 252 -10.59 -8.62 16.89
N TYR A 253 -9.69 -9.47 16.39
CA TYR A 253 -9.88 -10.90 16.20
C TYR A 253 -9.50 -11.76 17.42
N ASN A 254 -9.26 -11.15 18.58
CA ASN A 254 -8.78 -11.82 19.80
C ASN A 254 -7.47 -12.61 19.60
N MET A 255 -6.60 -12.15 18.70
CA MET A 255 -5.28 -12.74 18.44
C MET A 255 -4.18 -11.91 19.09
N CYS A 256 -3.10 -12.59 19.53
CA CYS A 256 -1.90 -11.91 20.02
C CYS A 256 -1.24 -11.05 18.94
N LYS A 257 -0.57 -9.96 19.35
CA LYS A 257 0.18 -9.11 18.44
C LYS A 257 1.36 -9.87 17.85
N ILE A 258 1.80 -9.46 16.67
CA ILE A 258 2.97 -10.01 16.02
C ILE A 258 4.20 -9.68 16.85
N GLY A 259 4.96 -10.72 17.19
CA GLY A 259 6.13 -10.62 18.07
C GLY A 259 5.83 -10.93 19.54
N GLU A 260 4.55 -11.05 19.95
CA GLU A 260 4.19 -11.61 21.24
C GLU A 260 4.14 -13.15 21.09
N GLY A 261 5.01 -13.86 21.81
CA GLY A 261 5.51 -15.22 21.49
C GLY A 261 4.56 -16.42 21.65
N TRP A 262 3.30 -16.30 21.24
CA TRP A 262 2.25 -17.30 21.48
C TRP A 262 1.57 -17.79 20.20
N VAL A 263 2.30 -17.80 19.07
CA VAL A 263 1.72 -18.12 17.75
C VAL A 263 1.14 -19.54 17.73
N GLU A 264 1.86 -20.51 18.28
CA GLU A 264 1.43 -21.91 18.26
C GLU A 264 0.26 -22.19 19.21
N GLU A 265 0.26 -21.59 20.41
CA GLU A 265 -0.86 -21.67 21.34
C GLU A 265 -2.12 -21.04 20.74
N THR A 266 -2.00 -19.83 20.18
CA THR A 266 -3.13 -19.13 19.55
C THR A 266 -3.68 -19.92 18.36
N ASN A 267 -2.78 -20.51 17.54
CA ASN A 267 -3.18 -21.37 16.43
C ASN A 267 -3.92 -22.62 16.92
N LEU A 268 -3.43 -23.26 17.99
CA LEU A 268 -4.09 -24.43 18.57
C LEU A 268 -5.47 -24.06 19.11
N TYR A 269 -5.60 -22.94 19.83
CA TYR A 269 -6.87 -22.43 20.32
C TYR A 269 -7.88 -22.21 19.17
N THR A 270 -7.46 -21.51 18.12
CA THR A 270 -8.36 -21.20 16.98
C THR A 270 -8.82 -22.47 16.26
N LYS A 271 -7.92 -23.46 16.07
CA LYS A 271 -8.27 -24.76 15.48
C LYS A 271 -9.29 -25.52 16.33
N LEU A 272 -9.10 -25.54 17.66
CA LEU A 272 -10.01 -26.21 18.57
C LEU A 272 -11.41 -25.58 18.58
N CYS A 273 -11.51 -24.25 18.62
CA CYS A 273 -12.80 -23.55 18.51
C CYS A 273 -13.52 -23.85 17.20
N SER A 274 -12.77 -24.01 16.10
CA SER A 274 -13.36 -24.32 14.79
C SER A 274 -13.84 -25.78 14.71
N PHE A 275 -13.13 -26.71 15.32
CA PHE A 275 -13.42 -28.14 15.25
C PHE A 275 -14.50 -28.57 16.25
N PHE A 276 -14.55 -27.95 17.43
CA PHE A 276 -15.53 -28.19 18.48
C PHE A 276 -16.35 -26.92 18.79
N PRO A 277 -17.15 -26.43 17.82
CA PRO A 277 -17.94 -25.21 18.00
C PRO A 277 -18.99 -25.32 19.12
N GLU A 278 -19.32 -26.53 19.55
CA GLU A 278 -20.28 -26.81 20.61
C GLU A 278 -19.71 -26.74 22.04
N LEU A 279 -18.38 -26.63 22.20
CA LEU A 279 -17.71 -26.60 23.51
C LEU A 279 -17.36 -25.16 23.93
N ASP A 280 -17.51 -24.84 25.22
CA ASP A 280 -17.03 -23.61 25.85
C ASP A 280 -15.51 -23.69 26.08
N ILE A 281 -14.77 -23.21 25.07
CA ILE A 281 -13.30 -23.19 25.03
C ILE A 281 -12.82 -21.77 25.35
N ILE A 282 -11.99 -21.65 26.39
CA ILE A 282 -11.46 -20.38 26.89
C ILE A 282 -9.96 -20.29 26.65
N HIS A 283 -9.53 -19.18 26.06
CA HIS A 283 -8.11 -18.82 25.96
C HIS A 283 -7.63 -18.09 27.22
N HIS A 284 -6.43 -18.42 27.70
CA HIS A 284 -5.79 -17.89 28.90
C HIS A 284 -6.69 -17.95 30.16
N TYR A 285 -7.24 -19.13 30.45
CA TYR A 285 -8.14 -19.34 31.58
C TYR A 285 -7.48 -19.04 32.93
N LYS A 286 -8.17 -18.23 33.75
CA LYS A 286 -7.73 -17.84 35.10
C LYS A 286 -8.72 -18.35 36.12
N ALA A 287 -8.20 -18.86 37.22
CA ALA A 287 -9.00 -19.30 38.36
C ALA A 287 -8.30 -18.99 39.67
N LYS A 288 -9.07 -18.86 40.77
CA LYS A 288 -8.51 -18.56 42.10
C LYS A 288 -7.43 -19.56 42.51
N TRP A 289 -7.60 -20.85 42.19
CA TRP A 289 -6.64 -21.90 42.50
C TRP A 289 -5.35 -21.84 41.66
N LEU A 290 -5.37 -21.16 40.50
CA LEU A 290 -4.17 -20.91 39.67
C LEU A 290 -3.32 -19.74 40.19
N GLU A 291 -3.84 -18.95 41.13
CA GLU A 291 -3.19 -17.75 41.69
C GLU A 291 -2.80 -16.75 40.58
N LYS A 292 -1.49 -16.50 40.39
CA LYS A 292 -0.96 -15.58 39.37
C LYS A 292 -0.74 -16.24 38.01
N GLN A 293 -1.03 -17.54 37.88
CA GLN A 293 -0.85 -18.29 36.63
C GLN A 293 -2.17 -18.36 35.85
N HIS A 294 -2.08 -18.75 34.58
CA HIS A 294 -3.22 -19.08 33.74
C HIS A 294 -2.97 -20.40 33.05
N ILE A 295 -4.05 -21.01 32.56
CA ILE A 295 -4.01 -22.14 31.64
C ILE A 295 -4.14 -21.59 30.23
N ASP A 296 -3.29 -22.06 29.33
CA ASP A 296 -3.27 -21.64 27.93
C ASP A 296 -4.66 -21.79 27.30
N ILE A 297 -5.22 -23.00 27.29
CA ILE A 297 -6.58 -23.28 26.78
C ILE A 297 -7.34 -24.14 27.78
N PHE A 298 -8.59 -23.78 28.09
CA PHE A 298 -9.43 -24.56 29.00
C PHE A 298 -10.79 -24.85 28.38
N ILE A 299 -11.18 -26.12 28.33
CA ILE A 299 -12.47 -26.59 27.85
C ILE A 299 -13.34 -26.88 29.08
N LYS A 300 -14.28 -25.98 29.37
CA LYS A 300 -15.08 -26.04 30.60
C LYS A 300 -15.97 -27.26 30.68
N ASP A 301 -16.66 -27.59 29.60
CA ASP A 301 -17.70 -28.65 29.59
C ASP A 301 -17.15 -30.02 29.98
N ILE A 302 -15.86 -30.25 29.72
CA ILE A 302 -15.17 -31.50 30.01
C ILE A 302 -14.04 -31.33 31.03
N ASN A 303 -13.99 -30.20 31.73
CA ASN A 303 -13.01 -29.88 32.78
C ASN A 303 -11.55 -30.20 32.37
N THR A 304 -11.17 -29.79 31.15
CA THR A 304 -9.90 -30.16 30.53
C THR A 304 -9.05 -28.92 30.22
N ALA A 305 -7.82 -28.93 30.71
CA ALA A 305 -6.77 -27.97 30.43
C ALA A 305 -5.88 -28.46 29.29
N ILE A 306 -5.47 -27.55 28.42
CA ILE A 306 -4.52 -27.81 27.33
C ILE A 306 -3.42 -26.75 27.43
N GLU A 307 -2.16 -27.19 27.46
CA GLU A 307 -0.97 -26.35 27.62
C GLU A 307 0.00 -26.61 26.46
N TYR A 308 0.39 -25.56 25.74
CA TYR A 308 1.34 -25.69 24.65
C TYR A 308 2.78 -25.52 25.15
N GLN A 309 3.57 -26.57 25.01
CA GLN A 309 4.94 -26.67 25.49
C GLN A 309 5.91 -26.14 24.41
N GLY A 310 6.04 -24.81 24.32
CA GLY A 310 7.01 -24.15 23.43
C GLY A 310 8.48 -24.37 23.83
N GLU A 311 9.43 -23.98 22.97
CA GLU A 311 10.88 -24.17 23.18
C GLU A 311 11.39 -23.67 24.54
N GLN A 312 10.78 -22.61 25.07
CA GLN A 312 11.11 -22.05 26.38
C GLN A 312 10.89 -22.99 27.58
N HIS A 313 10.18 -24.11 27.40
CA HIS A 313 9.93 -25.10 28.45
C HIS A 313 11.07 -26.13 28.59
N TYR A 314 11.91 -26.29 27.56
CA TYR A 314 12.94 -27.34 27.53
C TYR A 314 14.32 -26.86 27.02
N LYS A 315 14.41 -25.70 26.37
CA LYS A 315 15.67 -25.09 25.94
C LYS A 315 15.83 -23.68 26.50
N PRO A 316 17.05 -23.25 26.87
CA PRO A 316 17.31 -21.88 27.28
C PRO A 316 17.22 -20.99 26.04
N VAL A 317 16.19 -20.14 26.01
CA VAL A 317 16.01 -19.17 24.92
C VAL A 317 16.37 -17.79 25.45
N GLU A 318 17.40 -17.15 24.88
CA GLU A 318 17.93 -15.86 25.37
C GLU A 318 16.84 -14.78 25.47
N ARG A 319 15.99 -14.67 24.46
CA ARG A 319 14.87 -13.72 24.42
C ARG A 319 13.90 -13.86 25.62
N PHE A 320 13.83 -15.05 26.22
CA PHE A 320 12.97 -15.33 27.37
C PHE A 320 13.73 -15.34 28.71
N GLY A 321 15.01 -14.96 28.74
CA GLY A 321 15.83 -14.92 29.96
C GLY A 321 16.75 -16.14 30.15
N GLY A 322 16.98 -16.92 29.09
CA GLY A 322 17.99 -17.97 29.04
C GLY A 322 17.81 -19.07 30.09
N ALA A 323 18.92 -19.56 30.65
CA ALA A 323 18.90 -20.70 31.57
C ALA A 323 18.16 -20.44 32.89
N ALA A 324 18.17 -19.20 33.39
CA ALA A 324 17.47 -18.83 34.62
C ALA A 324 15.94 -18.90 34.44
N ALA A 325 15.46 -18.44 33.28
CA ALA A 325 14.05 -18.52 32.92
C ALA A 325 13.59 -19.97 32.73
N LEU A 326 14.39 -20.81 32.07
CA LEU A 326 14.09 -22.23 31.88
C LEU A 326 13.82 -22.95 33.23
N LYS A 327 14.70 -22.76 34.22
CA LYS A 327 14.50 -23.35 35.57
C LYS A 327 13.19 -22.89 36.22
N THR A 328 12.80 -21.63 35.97
CA THR A 328 11.57 -21.07 36.53
C THR A 328 10.34 -21.60 35.81
N ASN A 329 10.41 -21.78 34.48
CA ASN A 329 9.33 -22.35 33.68
C ASN A 329 9.07 -23.80 34.08
N ILE A 330 10.11 -24.65 34.19
CA ILE A 330 9.97 -26.04 34.65
C ILE A 330 9.30 -26.10 36.03
N LYS A 331 9.64 -25.19 36.95
CA LYS A 331 8.97 -25.11 38.26
C LYS A 331 7.49 -24.74 38.12
N ARG A 332 7.16 -23.77 37.27
CA ARG A 332 5.77 -23.34 37.02
C ARG A 332 4.94 -24.48 36.40
N ASP A 333 5.49 -25.20 35.44
CA ASP A 333 4.80 -26.32 34.78
C ASP A 333 4.48 -27.44 35.76
N ASN A 334 5.45 -27.78 36.63
CA ASN A 334 5.23 -28.75 37.70
C ASN A 334 4.14 -28.28 38.67
N ILE A 335 4.13 -27.00 39.05
CA ILE A 335 3.08 -26.43 39.90
C ILE A 335 1.71 -26.51 39.20
N LYS A 336 1.61 -26.13 37.92
CA LYS A 336 0.36 -26.23 37.15
C LYS A 336 -0.15 -27.66 37.10
N LEU A 337 0.73 -28.62 36.83
CA LEU A 337 0.39 -30.05 36.81
C LEU A 337 -0.22 -30.49 38.15
N HIS A 338 0.44 -30.21 39.27
CA HIS A 338 -0.08 -30.56 40.59
C HIS A 338 -1.43 -29.91 40.87
N LYS A 339 -1.58 -28.63 40.53
CA LYS A 339 -2.84 -27.90 40.71
C LYS A 339 -3.98 -28.48 39.86
N CYS A 340 -3.72 -28.89 38.62
CA CYS A 340 -4.73 -29.54 37.79
C CYS A 340 -5.17 -30.88 38.40
N LEU A 341 -4.21 -31.71 38.81
CA LEU A 341 -4.50 -33.02 39.42
C LEU A 341 -5.32 -32.88 40.72
N GLN A 342 -4.96 -31.92 41.59
CA GLN A 342 -5.71 -31.64 42.83
C GLN A 342 -7.17 -31.23 42.57
N ASN A 343 -7.42 -30.51 41.47
CA ASN A 343 -8.75 -30.06 41.07
C ASN A 343 -9.46 -31.06 40.13
N LYS A 344 -8.91 -32.27 39.93
CA LYS A 344 -9.45 -33.30 39.01
C LYS A 344 -9.66 -32.78 37.59
N ILE A 345 -8.79 -31.87 37.15
CA ILE A 345 -8.74 -31.34 35.80
C ILE A 345 -7.84 -32.24 34.98
N ILE A 346 -8.31 -32.65 33.81
CA ILE A 346 -7.49 -33.39 32.85
C ILE A 346 -6.53 -32.39 32.18
N LEU A 347 -5.25 -32.70 32.15
CA LEU A 347 -4.22 -31.87 31.54
C LEU A 347 -3.68 -32.53 30.27
N ILE A 348 -3.79 -31.83 29.13
CA ILE A 348 -3.18 -32.21 27.87
C ILE A 348 -1.99 -31.30 27.62
N ARG A 349 -0.77 -31.84 27.63
CA ARG A 349 0.44 -31.13 27.26
C ARG A 349 0.73 -31.37 25.80
N VAL A 350 0.74 -30.30 25.01
CA VAL A 350 0.93 -30.34 23.57
C VAL A 350 2.34 -29.87 23.25
N TYR A 351 3.16 -30.78 22.75
CA TYR A 351 4.53 -30.53 22.31
C TYR A 351 4.56 -30.19 20.81
N PRO A 352 5.67 -29.64 20.29
CA PRO A 352 5.84 -29.44 18.85
C PRO A 352 5.65 -30.73 18.05
N LYS A 353 5.45 -30.59 16.73
CA LYS A 353 5.16 -31.71 15.82
C LYS A 353 3.92 -32.54 16.22
N TYR A 354 3.02 -32.00 17.03
CA TYR A 354 1.74 -32.66 17.30
C TYR A 354 0.95 -32.87 16.01
N ILE A 355 0.21 -33.97 15.94
CA ILE A 355 -0.81 -34.19 14.93
C ILE A 355 -2.14 -33.73 15.52
N PHE A 356 -2.82 -32.79 14.86
CA PHE A 356 -4.03 -32.18 15.40
C PHE A 356 -5.14 -33.21 15.65
N ASP A 357 -5.25 -34.23 14.80
CA ASP A 357 -6.23 -35.30 14.93
C ASP A 357 -6.03 -36.16 16.20
N ASP A 358 -4.81 -36.26 16.73
CA ASP A 358 -4.56 -36.94 18.00
C ASP A 358 -5.19 -36.16 19.16
N ILE A 359 -5.09 -34.82 19.12
CA ILE A 359 -5.68 -33.93 20.12
C ILE A 359 -7.20 -34.04 20.08
N THR A 360 -7.80 -33.95 18.89
CA THR A 360 -9.26 -34.02 18.74
C THR A 360 -9.79 -35.39 19.14
N THR A 361 -9.08 -36.48 18.79
CA THR A 361 -9.44 -37.85 19.19
C THR A 361 -9.43 -38.00 20.71
N ILE A 362 -8.44 -37.44 21.40
CA ILE A 362 -8.37 -37.48 22.88
C ILE A 362 -9.50 -36.66 23.49
N ILE A 363 -9.76 -35.45 22.99
CA ILE A 363 -10.87 -34.60 23.47
C ILE A 363 -12.20 -35.31 23.29
N SER A 364 -12.45 -35.95 22.14
CA SER A 364 -13.68 -36.72 21.91
C SER A 364 -13.81 -37.91 22.87
N ARG A 365 -12.72 -38.62 23.18
CA ARG A 365 -12.75 -39.70 24.19
C ARG A 365 -13.05 -39.18 25.59
N ILE A 366 -12.49 -38.03 25.96
CA ILE A 366 -12.76 -37.39 27.26
C ILE A 366 -14.23 -36.99 27.34
N LYS A 367 -14.78 -36.39 26.27
CA LYS A 367 -16.20 -36.01 26.16
C LYS A 367 -17.15 -37.20 26.34
N ASP A 368 -16.76 -38.37 25.80
CA ASP A 368 -17.48 -39.64 25.96
C ASP A 368 -17.33 -40.27 27.37
N GLY A 369 -16.59 -39.64 28.28
CA GLY A 369 -16.25 -40.23 29.60
C GLY A 369 -15.26 -41.38 29.53
N LYS A 370 -14.65 -41.64 28.37
CA LYS A 370 -13.70 -42.74 28.11
C LYS A 370 -12.25 -42.31 28.32
N HIS A 371 -11.96 -41.74 29.49
CA HIS A 371 -10.59 -41.39 29.89
C HIS A 371 -10.15 -42.26 31.07
N ASN A 372 -8.90 -42.72 31.07
CA ASN A 372 -8.32 -43.54 32.13
C ASN A 372 -7.12 -42.87 32.82
N LYS A 373 -6.77 -41.66 32.38
CA LYS A 373 -5.66 -40.85 32.87
C LYS A 373 -6.08 -39.39 32.94
N TYR A 374 -5.42 -38.65 33.83
CA TYR A 374 -5.59 -37.20 33.99
C TYR A 374 -4.49 -36.38 33.29
N VAL A 375 -3.51 -37.04 32.69
CA VAL A 375 -2.42 -36.36 31.96
C VAL A 375 -2.22 -37.06 30.62
N TYR A 376 -2.19 -36.27 29.56
CA TYR A 376 -1.91 -36.70 28.19
C TYR A 376 -0.77 -35.85 27.63
N ASP A 377 0.18 -36.51 26.96
CA ASP A 377 1.28 -35.86 26.26
C ASP A 377 1.12 -36.16 24.77
N ILE A 378 1.07 -35.11 23.95
CA ILE A 378 0.85 -35.23 22.51
C ILE A 378 1.94 -34.46 21.77
N GLY A 379 2.54 -35.08 20.76
CA GLY A 379 3.67 -34.51 20.01
C GLY A 379 5.03 -34.91 20.57
N GLU A 380 6.08 -34.30 20.03
CA GLU A 380 7.47 -34.67 20.31
C GLU A 380 8.36 -33.45 20.52
N LEU A 381 9.36 -33.62 21.38
CA LEU A 381 10.46 -32.66 21.52
C LEU A 381 11.54 -32.96 20.47
N ASN A 382 12.11 -31.91 19.87
CA ASN A 382 13.28 -32.01 18.99
C ASN A 382 14.58 -32.22 19.77
#